data_AF-A0A077XY04-F1
#
_entry.id   AF-A0A077XY04-F1
#
_cell.length_a   1.000
_cell.length_b   1.000
_cell.length_c   1.000
_cell.angle_alpha   90.00
_cell.angle_beta   90.00
_cell.angle_gamma   90.00
#
_symmetry.space_group_name_H-M   'P 1'
#
loop_
_entity.id
_entity.type
_entity.pdbx_description
1 polymer ?
#
loop_
_entity_poly.entity_id
_entity_poly.type
_entity_poly.pdbx_seq_one_letter_code
_entity_poly.pdbx_strand_id
1 'polypeptide(L)'
;MMNIKKVLSMAILLLVAQLSFAQYFKLTQKGFVSNDNSDFTVVDVPNVKQMDLYKNVLNAINTLYKNPQKGLSVVEGESISITAYEEEVLPVKLSNGLGKTLRKYDLSYKLTFLFKDGKIRINSPDFEAKRYVEGTYRGASGWSGDEWVTLRMTKVGKSKLYLFEDNGKVRFEDAYTGLNNHFNSLIKQIIDKSGTINNW
;
A
#
# COMPACT_ATOMS: atom_id res chain seq x y z
N MET A 1 -47.86 8.70 -7.75
CA MET A 1 -47.29 7.70 -6.83
C MET A 1 -46.01 7.14 -7.46
N MET A 2 -44.84 7.36 -6.86
CA MET A 2 -43.56 6.97 -7.45
C MET A 2 -43.41 5.45 -7.41
N ASN A 3 -43.09 4.81 -8.53
CA ASN A 3 -42.99 3.35 -8.63
C ASN A 3 -41.89 2.82 -7.71
N ILE A 4 -42.23 1.93 -6.77
CA ILE A 4 -41.32 1.43 -5.73
C ILE A 4 -40.03 0.81 -6.31
N LYS A 5 -40.10 0.23 -7.52
CA LYS A 5 -38.92 -0.31 -8.23
C LYS A 5 -37.97 0.79 -8.70
N LYS A 6 -38.51 1.97 -9.08
CA LYS A 6 -37.71 3.14 -9.46
C LYS A 6 -37.05 3.76 -8.23
N VAL A 7 -37.76 3.81 -7.10
CA VAL A 7 -37.20 4.26 -5.81
C VAL A 7 -36.03 3.37 -5.39
N LEU A 8 -36.20 2.04 -5.45
CA LEU A 8 -35.15 1.09 -5.09
C LEU A 8 -33.91 1.21 -6.00
N SER A 9 -34.13 1.33 -7.31
CA SER A 9 -33.05 1.47 -8.29
C SER A 9 -32.25 2.76 -8.07
N MET A 10 -32.92 3.84 -7.68
CA MET A 10 -32.29 5.13 -7.41
C MET A 10 -31.53 5.14 -6.07
N ALA A 11 -32.03 4.44 -5.06
CA ALA A 11 -31.32 4.23 -3.80
C ALA A 11 -30.05 3.38 -3.97
N ILE A 12 -30.10 2.34 -4.81
CA ILE A 12 -28.92 1.52 -5.14
C ILE A 12 -27.87 2.35 -5.88
N LEU A 13 -28.28 3.21 -6.83
CA LEU A 13 -27.34 4.08 -7.56
C LEU A 13 -26.62 5.08 -6.63
N LEU A 14 -27.33 5.63 -5.65
CA LEU A 14 -26.77 6.55 -4.65
C LEU A 14 -25.78 5.85 -3.70
N LEU A 15 -26.06 4.60 -3.32
CA LEU A 15 -25.15 3.79 -2.50
C LEU A 15 -23.87 3.41 -3.27
N VAL A 16 -23.97 3.13 -4.58
CA VAL A 16 -22.81 2.82 -5.42
C VAL A 16 -21.93 4.06 -5.68
N ALA A 17 -22.52 5.26 -5.76
CA ALA A 17 -21.75 6.51 -5.88
C ALA A 17 -20.89 6.81 -4.64
N GLN A 18 -21.28 6.33 -3.45
CA GLN A 18 -20.48 6.46 -2.23
C GLN A 18 -19.35 5.41 -2.11
N LEU A 19 -19.35 4.39 -2.99
CA LEU A 19 -18.30 3.37 -3.05
C LEU A 19 -17.14 3.76 -3.97
N SER A 20 -17.08 5.00 -4.46
CA SER A 20 -15.83 5.55 -5.01
C SER A 20 -14.84 5.76 -3.85
N PHE A 21 -14.30 4.66 -3.32
CA PHE A 21 -13.10 4.72 -2.50
C PHE A 21 -12.05 5.41 -3.36
N ALA A 22 -11.66 6.62 -2.96
CA ALA A 22 -10.58 7.35 -3.60
C ALA A 22 -9.30 6.54 -3.41
N GLN A 23 -9.01 5.65 -4.35
CA GLN A 23 -7.74 4.96 -4.42
C GLN A 23 -6.69 6.02 -4.80
N TYR A 24 -5.74 6.26 -3.91
CA TYR A 24 -4.62 7.18 -4.12
C TYR A 24 -3.67 6.63 -5.18
N PHE A 25 -3.38 5.33 -5.11
CA PHE A 25 -2.41 4.67 -5.99
C PHE A 25 -2.89 3.30 -6.45
N LYS A 26 -2.57 2.95 -7.69
CA LYS A 26 -2.74 1.64 -8.28
C LYS A 26 -1.38 1.01 -8.59
N LEU A 27 -1.21 -0.25 -8.21
CA LEU A 27 0.00 -1.00 -8.53
C LEU A 27 0.06 -1.36 -10.02
N THR A 28 1.21 -1.19 -10.64
CA THR A 28 1.51 -1.57 -12.03
C THR A 28 2.81 -2.34 -12.11
N GLN A 29 3.17 -2.87 -13.28
CA GLN A 29 4.47 -3.51 -13.52
C GLN A 29 5.67 -2.63 -13.13
N LYS A 30 5.53 -1.30 -13.19
CA LYS A 30 6.60 -0.34 -12.90
C LYS A 30 6.58 0.19 -11.45
N GLY A 31 5.63 -0.27 -10.63
CA GLY A 31 5.39 0.27 -9.29
C GLY A 31 4.02 0.94 -9.17
N PHE A 32 3.81 1.62 -8.06
CA PHE A 32 2.57 2.35 -7.80
C PHE A 32 2.49 3.64 -8.64
N VAL A 33 1.33 3.89 -9.24
CA VAL A 33 1.02 5.13 -9.94
C VAL A 33 -0.31 5.68 -9.45
N SER A 34 -0.48 6.99 -9.48
CA SER A 34 -1.75 7.65 -9.16
C SER A 34 -2.78 7.46 -10.28
N ASN A 35 -4.00 7.98 -10.08
CA ASN A 35 -5.09 7.88 -11.06
C ASN A 35 -4.78 8.56 -12.40
N ASP A 36 -3.92 9.58 -12.40
CA ASP A 36 -3.40 10.28 -13.58
C ASP A 36 -2.12 9.64 -14.15
N ASN A 37 -1.73 8.45 -13.65
CA ASN A 37 -0.49 7.73 -13.98
C ASN A 37 0.80 8.47 -13.62
N SER A 38 0.75 9.37 -12.63
CA SER A 38 1.91 10.05 -12.06
C SER A 38 2.54 9.21 -10.93
N ASP A 39 3.76 9.56 -10.54
CA ASP A 39 4.48 8.97 -9.38
C ASP A 39 4.10 9.66 -8.06
N PHE A 40 3.06 10.49 -8.05
CA PHE A 40 2.53 11.14 -6.86
C PHE A 40 1.04 11.45 -7.01
N THR A 41 0.40 11.72 -5.89
CA THR A 41 -0.95 12.28 -5.83
C THR A 41 -0.96 13.50 -4.92
N VAL A 42 -1.96 14.36 -5.06
CA VAL A 42 -2.12 15.57 -4.24
C VAL A 42 -3.46 15.53 -3.52
N VAL A 43 -3.42 15.79 -2.22
CA VAL A 43 -4.59 15.98 -1.37
C VAL A 43 -4.73 17.48 -1.10
N ASP A 44 -5.85 18.04 -1.53
CA ASP A 44 -6.23 19.42 -1.25
C ASP A 44 -6.82 19.53 0.17
N VAL A 45 -6.25 20.44 0.97
CA VAL A 45 -6.67 20.76 2.33
C VAL A 45 -6.76 22.28 2.45
N PRO A 46 -7.77 22.92 1.82
CA PRO A 46 -7.80 24.36 1.64
C PRO A 46 -7.79 25.10 2.99
N ASN A 47 -7.21 26.31 3.00
CA ASN A 47 -7.14 27.20 4.16
C ASN A 47 -6.31 26.70 5.35
N VAL A 48 -5.44 25.71 5.15
CA VAL A 48 -4.50 25.23 6.17
C VAL A 48 -3.07 25.58 5.75
N LYS A 49 -2.29 26.15 6.68
CA LYS A 49 -0.89 26.51 6.42
C LYS A 49 -0.02 25.26 6.30
N GLN A 50 1.02 25.34 5.48
CA GLN A 50 2.01 24.27 5.26
C GLN A 50 2.52 23.65 6.58
N MET A 51 2.90 24.49 7.55
CA MET A 51 3.43 24.03 8.84
C MET A 51 2.41 23.25 9.67
N ASP A 52 1.13 23.63 9.60
CA ASP A 52 0.06 22.94 10.32
C ASP A 52 -0.22 21.58 9.66
N LEU A 53 -0.22 21.51 8.32
CA LEU A 53 -0.31 20.24 7.59
C LEU A 53 0.83 19.29 7.96
N TYR A 54 2.07 19.80 7.97
CA TYR A 54 3.24 19.05 8.36
C TYR A 54 3.10 18.48 9.79
N LYS A 55 2.77 19.33 10.77
CA LYS A 55 2.59 18.92 12.17
C LYS A 55 1.49 17.88 12.33
N ASN A 56 0.37 18.07 11.64
CA ASN A 56 -0.76 17.15 11.71
C ASN A 56 -0.42 15.76 11.16
N VAL A 57 0.24 15.70 10.00
CA VAL A 57 0.68 14.42 9.41
C VAL A 57 1.76 13.78 10.28
N LEU A 58 2.72 14.55 10.80
CA LEU A 58 3.74 14.05 11.73
C LEU A 58 3.12 13.44 12.98
N ASN A 59 2.14 14.12 13.58
CA ASN A 59 1.42 13.63 14.76
C ASN A 59 0.60 12.37 14.46
N ALA A 60 -0.04 12.31 13.29
CA ALA A 60 -0.75 11.12 12.84
C ALA A 60 0.20 9.91 12.72
N ILE A 61 1.34 10.10 12.04
CA ILE A 61 2.40 9.07 11.91
C ILE A 61 2.90 8.65 13.30
N ASN A 62 3.22 9.60 14.18
CA ASN A 62 3.70 9.29 15.52
C ASN A 62 2.68 8.52 16.38
N THR A 63 1.38 8.61 16.07
CA THR A 63 0.36 7.81 16.75
C THR A 63 0.22 6.41 16.16
N LEU A 64 0.39 6.27 14.85
CA LEU A 64 0.15 5.00 14.14
C LEU A 64 1.30 4.01 14.31
N TYR A 65 2.53 4.52 14.40
CA TYR A 65 3.72 3.68 14.50
C TYR A 65 4.21 3.61 15.94
N LYS A 66 4.55 2.40 16.42
CA LYS A 66 5.05 2.19 17.79
C LYS A 66 6.42 2.82 18.06
N ASN A 67 7.30 2.86 17.04
CA ASN A 67 8.62 3.45 17.14
C ASN A 67 8.98 4.19 15.83
N PRO A 68 8.31 5.32 15.54
CA PRO A 68 8.46 6.04 14.27
C PRO A 68 9.89 6.55 14.09
N GLN A 69 10.57 6.92 15.18
CA GLN A 69 11.88 7.58 15.15
C GLN A 69 12.98 6.79 14.45
N LYS A 70 12.90 5.44 14.43
CA LYS A 70 13.90 4.61 13.74
C LYS A 70 13.81 4.65 12.21
N GLY A 71 12.66 5.05 11.68
CA GLY A 71 12.39 5.06 10.23
C GLY A 71 11.98 6.41 9.68
N LEU A 72 11.84 7.41 10.55
CA LEU A 72 11.36 8.74 10.19
C LEU A 72 12.52 9.64 9.76
N SER A 73 12.36 10.28 8.60
CA SER A 73 13.24 11.33 8.08
C SER A 73 12.39 12.56 7.82
N VAL A 74 12.77 13.70 8.40
CA VAL A 74 12.00 14.94 8.31
C VAL A 74 12.85 16.10 7.80
N VAL A 75 12.24 16.94 6.98
CA VAL A 75 12.70 18.31 6.73
C VAL A 75 11.59 19.20 7.25
N GLU A 76 11.85 19.94 8.32
CA GLU A 76 10.81 20.64 9.09
C GLU A 76 9.95 21.53 8.20
N GLY A 77 8.64 21.35 8.28
CA GLY A 77 7.65 22.08 7.47
C GLY A 77 7.58 21.65 6.01
N GLU A 78 8.58 20.98 5.43
CA GLU A 78 8.64 20.69 4.00
C GLU A 78 8.29 19.24 3.65
N SER A 79 8.86 18.27 4.37
CA SER A 79 8.68 16.86 4.02
C SER A 79 8.80 15.91 5.20
N ILE A 80 8.09 14.79 5.07
CA ILE A 80 8.18 13.64 5.98
C ILE A 80 8.33 12.38 5.12
N SER A 81 9.37 11.61 5.36
CA SER A 81 9.51 10.24 4.85
C SER A 81 9.50 9.26 6.01
N ILE A 82 8.79 8.15 5.85
CA ILE A 82 8.79 7.04 6.81
C ILE A 82 9.20 5.76 6.09
N THR A 83 10.22 5.11 6.64
CA THR A 83 10.62 3.74 6.29
C THR A 83 10.12 2.81 7.38
N ALA A 84 9.35 1.79 7.03
CA ALA A 84 8.75 0.88 8.00
C ALA A 84 8.90 -0.58 7.56
N TYR A 85 8.71 -1.46 8.54
CA TYR A 85 8.74 -2.91 8.37
C TYR A 85 7.56 -3.53 9.10
N GLU A 86 6.84 -4.40 8.41
CA GLU A 86 5.68 -5.13 8.93
C GLU A 86 5.83 -6.63 8.63
N GLU A 87 5.70 -7.46 9.66
CA GLU A 87 5.85 -8.91 9.55
C GLU A 87 4.54 -9.59 9.13
N GLU A 88 4.65 -10.54 8.22
CA GLU A 88 3.57 -11.42 7.77
C GLU A 88 2.28 -10.70 7.30
N VAL A 89 2.37 -9.51 6.71
CA VAL A 89 1.19 -8.71 6.34
C VAL A 89 0.68 -8.97 4.93
N LEU A 90 1.51 -9.46 4.01
CA LEU A 90 1.12 -9.68 2.61
C LEU A 90 0.79 -11.15 2.33
N PRO A 91 -0.49 -11.51 2.10
CA PRO A 91 -0.87 -12.86 1.71
C PRO A 91 -0.51 -13.17 0.25
N VAL A 92 0.10 -14.34 0.02
CA VAL A 92 0.41 -14.89 -1.31
C VAL A 92 0.09 -16.39 -1.36
N LYS A 93 -0.87 -16.77 -2.19
CA LYS A 93 -1.29 -18.16 -2.43
C LYS A 93 -0.38 -18.79 -3.48
N LEU A 94 0.55 -19.61 -3.00
CA LEU A 94 1.48 -20.36 -3.84
C LEU A 94 0.93 -21.75 -4.12
N SER A 95 1.06 -22.24 -5.36
CA SER A 95 0.72 -23.63 -5.66
C SER A 95 1.86 -24.56 -5.25
N ASN A 96 1.51 -25.69 -4.63
CA ASN A 96 2.44 -26.74 -4.23
C ASN A 96 2.16 -28.09 -4.92
N GLY A 97 1.45 -28.09 -6.05
CA GLY A 97 1.06 -29.29 -6.80
C GLY A 97 -0.16 -30.04 -6.23
N LEU A 98 -0.37 -30.01 -4.91
CA LEU A 98 -1.54 -30.61 -4.23
C LEU A 98 -2.66 -29.60 -3.90
N GLY A 99 -2.40 -28.31 -4.13
CA GLY A 99 -3.34 -27.23 -3.88
C GLY A 99 -2.66 -25.87 -3.88
N LYS A 100 -3.29 -24.90 -3.20
CA LYS A 100 -2.71 -23.58 -2.92
C LYS A 100 -2.48 -23.44 -1.42
N THR A 101 -1.25 -23.13 -1.04
CA THR A 101 -0.89 -22.79 0.35
C THR A 101 -0.75 -21.29 0.48
N LEU A 102 -1.37 -20.73 1.52
CA LEU A 102 -1.18 -19.33 1.87
C LEU A 102 0.19 -19.15 2.52
N ARG A 103 1.03 -18.30 1.95
CA ARG A 103 2.28 -17.82 2.56
C ARG A 103 2.13 -16.34 2.82
N LYS A 104 2.61 -15.89 3.97
CA LYS A 104 2.63 -14.47 4.30
C LYS A 104 4.03 -13.94 4.06
N TYR A 105 4.11 -12.70 3.58
CA TYR A 105 5.35 -11.98 3.32
C TYR A 105 5.39 -10.76 4.23
N ASP A 106 6.59 -10.48 4.70
CA ASP A 106 6.96 -9.26 5.38
C ASP A 106 7.08 -8.14 4.34
N LEU A 107 6.68 -6.92 4.73
CA LEU A 107 6.77 -5.73 3.91
C LEU A 107 7.75 -4.74 4.53
N SER A 108 8.80 -4.41 3.80
CA SER A 108 9.58 -3.19 4.01
C SER A 108 9.08 -2.13 3.03
N TYR A 109 8.85 -0.89 3.48
CA TYR A 109 8.35 0.15 2.58
C TYR A 109 8.76 1.56 2.98
N LYS A 110 8.64 2.49 2.03
CA LYS A 110 8.83 3.92 2.23
C LYS A 110 7.60 4.69 1.75
N LEU A 111 7.06 5.54 2.62
CA LEU A 111 6.08 6.58 2.27
C LEU A 111 6.72 7.96 2.37
N THR A 112 6.32 8.89 1.50
CA THR A 112 6.85 10.27 1.50
C THR A 112 5.75 11.28 1.26
N PHE A 113 5.72 12.29 2.11
CA PHE A 113 4.77 13.40 2.12
C PHE A 113 5.54 14.71 1.95
N LEU A 114 5.05 15.60 1.10
CA LEU A 114 5.57 16.94 0.91
C LEU A 114 4.44 17.94 1.11
N PHE A 115 4.78 19.10 1.70
CA PHE A 115 3.80 20.06 2.15
C PHE A 115 3.95 21.40 1.43
N LYS A 116 2.82 21.98 1.05
CA LYS A 116 2.66 23.39 0.68
C LYS A 116 1.36 23.90 1.27
N ASP A 117 1.16 25.22 1.28
CA ASP A 117 -0.10 25.79 1.73
C ASP A 117 -1.29 25.15 1.00
N GLY A 118 -2.21 24.65 1.81
CA GLY A 118 -3.43 23.99 1.37
C GLY A 118 -3.26 22.66 0.63
N LYS A 119 -2.06 22.07 0.54
CA LYS A 119 -1.81 20.87 -0.27
C LYS A 119 -0.80 19.92 0.37
N ILE A 120 -1.12 18.63 0.33
CA ILE A 120 -0.22 17.54 0.69
C ILE A 120 0.06 16.73 -0.58
N ARG A 121 1.31 16.72 -1.05
CA ARG A 121 1.75 15.78 -2.09
C ARG A 121 2.20 14.50 -1.41
N ILE A 122 1.74 13.37 -1.93
CA ILE A 122 2.10 12.03 -1.47
C ILE A 122 2.81 11.37 -2.65
N ASN A 123 4.06 10.95 -2.48
CA ASN A 123 4.75 10.20 -3.52
C ASN A 123 4.29 8.73 -3.49
N SER A 124 4.37 8.06 -4.64
CA SER A 124 4.07 6.64 -4.78
C SER A 124 4.87 5.82 -3.75
N PRO A 125 4.22 4.87 -3.06
CA PRO A 125 4.92 3.97 -2.15
C PRO A 125 6.01 3.18 -2.87
N ASP A 126 7.17 3.06 -2.22
CA ASP A 126 8.20 2.10 -2.58
C ASP A 126 8.19 0.95 -1.57
N PHE A 127 8.41 -0.28 -2.02
CA PHE A 127 8.30 -1.44 -1.15
C PHE A 127 9.14 -2.64 -1.62
N GLU A 128 9.42 -3.51 -0.65
CA GLU A 128 9.96 -4.84 -0.86
C GLU A 128 9.15 -5.85 -0.05
N ALA A 129 8.75 -6.94 -0.71
CA ALA A 129 8.03 -8.04 -0.08
C ALA A 129 8.92 -9.29 0.00
N LYS A 130 9.21 -9.74 1.22
CA LYS A 130 10.12 -10.86 1.50
C LYS A 130 9.49 -11.86 2.44
N ARG A 131 9.89 -13.12 2.37
CA ARG A 131 9.59 -14.10 3.42
C ARG A 131 10.80 -14.96 3.68
N TYR A 132 10.96 -15.37 4.93
CA TYR A 132 11.94 -16.38 5.28
C TYR A 132 11.47 -17.77 4.84
N VAL A 133 12.40 -18.57 4.34
CA VAL A 133 12.18 -19.97 3.98
C VAL A 133 13.25 -20.78 4.66
N GLU A 134 12.82 -21.59 5.63
CA GLU A 134 13.67 -22.58 6.25
C GLU A 134 14.08 -23.65 5.23
N GLY A 135 15.32 -24.09 5.38
CA GLY A 135 15.91 -25.19 4.63
C GLY A 135 15.09 -26.46 4.81
N THR A 136 14.82 -27.13 3.70
CA THR A 136 14.08 -28.39 3.72
C THR A 136 14.85 -29.44 2.93
N TYR A 137 14.76 -30.69 3.38
CA TYR A 137 15.32 -31.81 2.65
C TYR A 137 14.52 -32.11 1.39
N ARG A 138 15.18 -32.15 0.23
CA ARG A 138 14.58 -32.35 -1.10
C ARG A 138 14.98 -33.67 -1.75
N GLY A 139 15.17 -34.72 -0.96
CA GLY A 139 15.51 -36.05 -1.49
C GLY A 139 16.86 -36.04 -2.21
N ALA A 140 16.90 -36.46 -3.48
CA ALA A 140 18.12 -36.60 -4.26
C ALA A 140 18.93 -35.30 -4.44
N SER A 141 18.30 -34.14 -4.28
CA SER A 141 18.97 -32.83 -4.33
C SER A 141 19.48 -32.32 -2.98
N GLY A 142 19.36 -33.12 -1.91
CA GLY A 142 19.89 -32.80 -0.59
C GLY A 142 19.09 -31.75 0.17
N TRP A 143 19.72 -31.10 1.15
CA TRP A 143 19.13 -30.01 1.91
C TRP A 143 19.20 -28.70 1.12
N SER A 144 18.07 -27.98 1.04
CA SER A 144 18.14 -26.56 0.70
C SER A 144 18.61 -25.76 1.92
N GLY A 145 19.40 -24.72 1.71
CA GLY A 145 19.74 -23.77 2.77
C GLY A 145 18.57 -22.86 3.12
N ASP A 146 18.70 -22.19 4.26
CA ASP A 146 17.79 -21.12 4.66
C ASP A 146 17.97 -19.90 3.74
N GLU A 147 16.87 -19.30 3.31
CA GLU A 147 16.93 -18.15 2.41
C GLU A 147 15.77 -17.17 2.60
N TRP A 148 16.05 -15.89 2.35
CA TRP A 148 15.02 -14.88 2.14
C TRP A 148 14.60 -14.88 0.67
N VAL A 149 13.32 -15.14 0.42
CA VAL A 149 12.77 -15.08 -0.94
C VAL A 149 11.96 -13.80 -1.12
N THR A 150 12.22 -13.09 -2.22
CA THR A 150 11.55 -11.83 -2.56
C THR A 150 10.45 -12.07 -3.59
N LEU A 151 9.25 -11.53 -3.35
CA LEU A 151 8.23 -11.37 -4.38
C LEU A 151 8.62 -10.20 -5.28
N ARG A 152 9.01 -10.48 -6.52
CA ARG A 152 9.44 -9.47 -7.49
C ARG A 152 8.25 -8.84 -8.20
N MET A 153 8.43 -7.64 -8.75
CA MET A 153 7.41 -7.02 -9.62
C MET A 153 7.26 -7.78 -10.94
N THR A 154 8.39 -8.07 -11.59
CA THR A 154 8.47 -8.76 -12.88
C THR A 154 9.43 -9.94 -12.81
N LYS A 155 9.42 -10.79 -13.83
CA LYS A 155 10.25 -11.99 -13.90
C LYS A 155 11.74 -11.62 -13.99
N VAL A 156 12.54 -12.21 -13.10
CA VAL A 156 14.00 -12.11 -13.13
C VAL A 156 14.60 -13.52 -13.14
N GLY A 157 15.34 -13.83 -14.21
CA GLY A 157 15.96 -15.15 -14.41
C GLY A 157 14.94 -16.30 -14.36
N LYS A 158 15.23 -17.31 -13.54
CA LYS A 158 14.39 -18.51 -13.37
C LYS A 158 13.35 -18.39 -12.24
N SER A 159 13.26 -17.24 -11.56
CA SER A 159 12.31 -17.05 -10.45
C SER A 159 10.87 -17.17 -10.94
N LYS A 160 10.03 -17.85 -10.14
CA LYS A 160 8.57 -17.92 -10.33
C LYS A 160 7.81 -17.02 -9.36
N LEU A 161 8.52 -16.32 -8.48
CA LEU A 161 7.95 -15.41 -7.47
C LEU A 161 7.97 -13.99 -8.01
N TYR A 162 7.05 -13.70 -8.93
CA TYR A 162 6.86 -12.36 -9.48
C TYR A 162 5.38 -12.05 -9.69
N LEU A 163 5.02 -10.76 -9.57
CA LEU A 163 3.63 -10.32 -9.50
C LEU A 163 2.98 -10.17 -10.87
N PHE A 164 3.73 -9.71 -11.88
CA PHE A 164 3.22 -9.46 -13.22
C PHE A 164 3.94 -10.32 -14.27
N GLU A 165 3.16 -10.99 -15.12
CA GLU A 165 3.65 -11.56 -16.37
C GLU A 165 4.11 -10.45 -17.33
N ASP A 166 4.90 -10.81 -18.34
CA ASP A 166 5.46 -9.84 -19.30
C ASP A 166 4.37 -9.04 -20.05
N ASN A 167 3.19 -9.65 -20.25
CA ASN A 167 2.02 -9.02 -20.87
C ASN A 167 1.18 -8.15 -19.91
N GLY A 168 1.63 -7.91 -18.69
CA GLY A 168 0.93 -7.09 -17.69
C GLY A 168 -0.15 -7.83 -16.89
N LYS A 169 -0.39 -9.12 -17.16
CA LYS A 169 -1.34 -9.91 -16.38
C LYS A 169 -0.82 -10.15 -14.97
N VAL A 170 -1.69 -9.94 -13.98
CA VAL A 170 -1.41 -10.24 -12.58
C VAL A 170 -1.36 -11.76 -12.36
N ARG A 171 -0.31 -12.23 -11.67
CA ARG A 171 -0.10 -13.65 -11.35
C ARG A 171 -0.65 -14.04 -9.99
N PHE A 172 -0.47 -13.17 -9.00
CA PHE A 172 -0.91 -13.36 -7.62
C PHE A 172 -1.91 -12.27 -7.24
N GLU A 173 -3.19 -12.50 -7.57
CA GLU A 173 -4.27 -11.53 -7.37
C GLU A 173 -4.44 -11.12 -5.90
N ASP A 174 -4.17 -12.04 -4.98
CA ASP A 174 -4.20 -11.79 -3.54
C ASP A 174 -3.06 -10.88 -3.09
N ALA A 175 -1.86 -11.08 -3.63
CA ALA A 175 -0.74 -10.18 -3.38
C ALA A 175 -0.99 -8.79 -4.00
N TYR A 176 -1.48 -8.75 -5.23
CA TYR A 176 -1.80 -7.50 -5.93
C TYR A 176 -2.89 -6.71 -5.17
N THR A 177 -3.98 -7.37 -4.79
CA THR A 177 -5.07 -6.77 -4.03
C THR A 177 -4.60 -6.36 -2.64
N GLY A 178 -3.82 -7.21 -1.97
CA GLY A 178 -3.25 -6.94 -0.64
C GLY A 178 -2.38 -5.69 -0.63
N LEU A 179 -1.46 -5.56 -1.59
CA LEU A 179 -0.59 -4.38 -1.73
C LEU A 179 -1.40 -3.10 -2.01
N ASN A 180 -2.34 -3.15 -2.96
CA ASN A 180 -3.19 -1.99 -3.26
C ASN A 180 -4.00 -1.58 -2.02
N ASN A 181 -4.66 -2.53 -1.35
CA ASN A 181 -5.49 -2.22 -0.19
C ASN A 181 -4.64 -1.71 0.98
N HIS A 182 -3.51 -2.35 1.26
CA HIS A 182 -2.63 -1.98 2.35
C HIS A 182 -2.18 -0.52 2.24
N PHE A 183 -1.53 -0.14 1.14
CA PHE A 183 -1.00 1.23 1.02
C PHE A 183 -2.08 2.29 0.93
N ASN A 184 -3.17 2.02 0.20
CA ASN A 184 -4.27 2.99 0.13
C ASN A 184 -4.97 3.17 1.48
N SER A 185 -5.14 2.08 2.25
CA SER A 185 -5.73 2.17 3.59
C SER A 185 -4.82 2.88 4.57
N LEU A 186 -3.52 2.61 4.53
CA LEU A 186 -2.52 3.26 5.38
C LEU A 186 -2.42 4.76 5.08
N ILE A 187 -2.34 5.14 3.81
CA ILE A 187 -2.35 6.55 3.40
C ILE A 187 -3.64 7.22 3.84
N LYS A 188 -4.80 6.60 3.59
CA LYS A 188 -6.09 7.12 4.04
C LYS A 188 -6.12 7.33 5.54
N GLN A 189 -5.66 6.36 6.32
CA GLN A 189 -5.63 6.45 7.78
C GLN A 189 -4.74 7.60 8.27
N ILE A 190 -3.57 7.80 7.66
CA ILE A 190 -2.68 8.92 7.98
C ILE A 190 -3.38 10.25 7.68
N ILE A 191 -3.98 10.39 6.49
CA ILE A 191 -4.64 11.62 6.06
C ILE A 191 -5.88 11.92 6.91
N ASP A 192 -6.78 10.95 7.10
CA ASP A 192 -7.97 11.11 7.95
C ASP A 192 -7.58 11.53 9.37
N LYS A 193 -6.61 10.83 9.96
CA LYS A 193 -6.15 11.14 11.32
C LYS A 193 -5.53 12.53 11.40
N SER A 194 -4.74 12.93 10.40
CA SER A 194 -4.17 14.28 10.32
C SER A 194 -5.23 15.38 10.25
N GLY A 195 -6.38 15.13 9.62
CA GLY A 195 -7.50 16.07 9.58
C GLY A 195 -8.22 16.21 10.93
N THR A 196 -8.27 15.14 11.74
CA THR A 196 -8.98 15.13 13.04
C THR A 196 -8.17 15.70 14.20
N ILE A 197 -6.84 15.79 14.09
CA ILE A 197 -5.96 16.19 15.21
C ILE A 197 -6.15 17.66 15.64
N ASN A 198 -6.76 18.51 14.79
CA ASN A 198 -7.07 19.90 15.13
C ASN A 198 -8.43 20.11 15.80
N ASN A 199 -9.21 19.05 16.09
CA ASN A 199 -10.54 19.15 16.71
C ASN A 199 -10.51 19.02 18.24
N TRP A 200 -9.47 19.53 18.90
CA TRP A 200 -9.39 19.60 20.36
C TRP A 200 -9.90 20.93 20.89
#